data_AF-A0A1S3DT18-F1
#
_entry.id   AF-A0A1S3DT18-F1
#
_cell.length_a   1.000
_cell.length_b   1.000
_cell.length_c   1.000
_cell.angle_alpha   90.00
_cell.angle_beta   90.00
_cell.angle_gamma   90.00
#
_symmetry.space_group_name_H-M   'P 1'
#
loop_
_entity.id
_entity.type
_entity.pdbx_description
1 polymer ?
#
loop_
_entity_poly.entity_id
_entity_poly.type
_entity_poly.pdbx_seq_one_letter_code
_entity_poly.pdbx_strand_id
1 'polypeptide(L)' 'KGRLSKEEIDRMINDAERYKDEDEKQKERISARNNLEAYVFNVKQALDDAGNKLTESEKSRCREECDATLKWL' A
#
# COMPACT_ATOMS: atom_id res chain seq x y z
N LYS A 1 24.51 -15.61 -29.29
CA LYS A 1 24.19 -15.31 -27.87
C LYS A 1 22.73 -14.91 -27.78
N GLY A 2 21.91 -15.56 -26.94
CA GLY A 2 20.63 -14.97 -26.52
C GLY A 2 19.34 -15.75 -26.78
N ARG A 3 19.36 -17.05 -27.09
CA ARG A 3 18.13 -17.86 -27.02
C ARG A 3 18.26 -18.85 -25.89
N LEU A 4 17.33 -18.76 -24.95
CA LEU A 4 17.13 -19.76 -23.91
C LEU A 4 16.85 -21.11 -24.59
N SER A 5 17.40 -22.18 -24.04
CA SER A 5 17.06 -23.54 -24.45
C SER A 5 15.60 -23.83 -24.12
N LYS A 6 15.02 -24.85 -24.75
CA LYS A 6 13.64 -25.25 -24.47
C LYS A 6 13.47 -25.66 -22.99
N GLU A 7 14.48 -26.33 -22.43
CA GLU A 7 14.51 -26.72 -21.02
C GLU A 7 14.68 -25.52 -20.07
N GLU A 8 15.33 -24.43 -20.51
CA GLU A 8 15.38 -23.18 -19.76
C GLU A 8 14.02 -22.46 -19.80
N ILE A 9 13.36 -22.44 -20.96
CA ILE A 9 12.02 -21.86 -21.12
C ILE A 9 10.99 -22.61 -20.26
N ASP A 10 10.98 -23.95 -20.31
CA ASP A 10 10.05 -24.78 -19.55
C ASP A 10 10.28 -24.65 -18.03
N ARG A 11 11.53 -24.49 -17.59
CA ARG A 11 11.84 -24.18 -16.19
C ARG A 11 11.33 -22.78 -15.78
N MET A 12 11.55 -21.77 -16.61
CA MET A 12 11.06 -20.41 -16.33
C MET A 12 9.53 -20.33 -16.26
N ILE A 13 8.80 -21.09 -17.08
CA ILE A 13 7.34 -21.13 -17.04
C ILE A 13 6.87 -21.79 -15.72
N ASN A 14 7.44 -22.93 -15.34
CA ASN A 14 7.08 -23.60 -14.09
C ASN A 14 7.39 -22.75 -12.86
N ASP A 15 8.54 -22.07 -12.85
CA ASP A 15 8.89 -21.16 -11.76
C ASP A 15 7.94 -19.97 -11.70
N ALA A 16 7.60 -19.35 -12.85
CA ALA A 16 6.64 -18.25 -12.90
C ALA A 16 5.25 -18.66 -12.38
N GLU A 17 4.75 -19.84 -12.75
CA GLU A 17 3.48 -20.35 -12.23
C GLU A 17 3.53 -20.64 -10.73
N ARG A 18 4.66 -21.17 -10.25
CA ARG A 18 4.85 -21.48 -8.82
C ARG A 18 4.85 -20.23 -7.94
N TYR A 19 5.45 -19.13 -8.40
CA TYR A 19 5.58 -17.90 -7.62
C TYR A 19 4.45 -16.90 -7.86
N LYS A 20 3.65 -17.08 -8.92
CA LYS A 20 2.57 -16.16 -9.29
C LYS A 20 1.65 -15.81 -8.11
N ASP A 21 1.13 -16.81 -7.41
CA ASP A 21 0.19 -16.58 -6.31
C ASP A 21 0.84 -15.86 -5.12
N GLU A 22 2.13 -16.09 -4.88
CA GLU A 22 2.89 -15.42 -3.83
C GLU A 22 3.19 -13.97 -4.21
N ASP A 23 3.63 -13.73 -5.44
CA ASP A 23 3.89 -12.41 -6.01
C ASP A 23 2.61 -11.55 -6.03
N GLU A 24 1.48 -12.14 -6.43
CA GLU A 24 0.16 -11.49 -6.39
C GLU A 24 -0.22 -11.10 -4.96
N LYS A 25 -0.09 -12.01 -3.99
CA LYS A 25 -0.37 -11.70 -2.57
C LYS A 25 0.53 -10.59 -2.01
N GLN A 26 1.83 -10.63 -2.33
CA GLN A 26 2.74 -9.55 -1.89
C GLN A 26 2.37 -8.22 -2.53
N LYS A 27 2.06 -8.22 -3.83
CA LYS A 27 1.63 -7.03 -4.56
C LYS A 27 0.34 -6.44 -3.98
N GLU A 28 -0.65 -7.27 -3.71
CA GLU A 28 -1.91 -6.86 -3.09
C GLU A 28 -1.68 -6.27 -1.69
N ARG A 29 -0.88 -6.93 -0.86
CA ARG A 29 -0.51 -6.43 0.47
C ARG A 29 0.16 -5.05 0.40
N ILE A 30 1.14 -4.89 -0.49
CA ILE A 30 1.85 -3.61 -0.66
C ILE A 30 0.88 -2.54 -1.18
N SER A 31 0.03 -2.87 -2.15
CA SER A 31 -0.95 -1.94 -2.69
C SER A 31 -1.96 -1.51 -1.62
N ALA A 32 -2.46 -2.44 -0.81
CA ALA A 32 -3.36 -2.12 0.30
C ALA A 32 -2.69 -1.21 1.33
N ARG A 33 -1.42 -1.47 1.68
CA ARG A 33 -0.63 -0.63 2.59
C ARG A 33 -0.50 0.80 2.05
N ASN A 34 -0.05 0.94 0.81
CA ASN A 34 0.16 2.24 0.18
C ASN A 34 -1.16 3.02 0.01
N ASN A 35 -2.27 2.32 -0.29
CA ASN A 35 -3.59 2.93 -0.38
C ASN A 35 -4.04 3.48 0.98
N LEU A 36 -3.83 2.73 2.07
CA LEU A 36 -4.15 3.20 3.42
C LEU A 36 -3.27 4.40 3.81
N GLU A 37 -1.96 4.32 3.58
CA GLU A 37 -1.03 5.41 3.84
C GLU A 37 -1.45 6.70 3.11
N ALA A 38 -1.70 6.61 1.81
CA ALA A 38 -2.17 7.74 1.00
C ALA A 38 -3.51 8.30 1.50
N TYR A 39 -4.45 7.44 1.87
CA TYR A 39 -5.73 7.86 2.43
C TYR A 39 -5.55 8.63 3.73
N VAL A 40 -4.70 8.14 4.65
CA VAL A 40 -4.45 8.80 5.93
C VAL A 40 -3.80 10.18 5.72
N PHE A 41 -2.87 10.31 4.77
CA PHE A 41 -2.32 11.62 4.41
C PHE A 41 -3.38 12.57 3.85
N ASN A 42 -4.28 12.09 2.99
CA ASN A 42 -5.39 12.90 2.48
C ASN A 42 -6.34 13.36 3.61
N VAL A 43 -6.59 12.51 4.61
CA VAL A 43 -7.38 12.88 5.80
C VAL A 43 -6.68 13.98 6.58
N LYS A 44 -5.35 13.87 6.82
CA LYS A 44 -4.58 14.92 7.51
C LYS A 44 -4.68 16.26 6.79
N GLN A 45 -4.54 16.27 5.46
CA GLN A 45 -4.71 17.49 4.67
C GLN A 45 -6.15 18.03 4.78
N ALA A 46 -7.17 17.17 4.71
CA ALA A 46 -8.56 17.59 4.85
C ALA A 46 -8.86 18.19 6.23
N LEU A 47 -8.20 17.74 7.30
CA LEU A 47 -8.30 18.33 8.64
C LEU A 47 -7.68 19.73 8.70
N ASP A 48 -6.55 19.93 8.01
CA ASP A 48 -5.89 21.24 7.90
C ASP A 48 -6.79 22.23 7.12
N ASP A 49 -7.42 21.75 6.04
CA ASP A 49 -8.32 22.53 5.18
C ASP A 49 -9.74 22.73 5.77
N ALA A 50 -10.07 22.04 6.88
CA ALA A 50 -11.41 22.09 7.47
C ALA A 50 -11.79 23.48 8.04
N GLY A 51 -10.81 24.35 8.30
CA GLY A 51 -11.04 25.69 8.84
C GLY A 51 -11.86 25.64 10.13
N ASN A 52 -12.95 26.41 10.21
CA ASN A 52 -13.83 26.46 11.39
C ASN A 52 -14.97 25.43 11.35
N LYS A 53 -15.00 24.50 10.39
CA LYS A 53 -16.05 23.47 10.30
C LYS A 53 -15.92 22.39 11.36
N LEU A 54 -14.73 22.25 11.94
CA LEU A 54 -14.41 21.33 13.03
C LEU A 54 -13.80 22.12 14.17
N THR A 55 -14.11 21.71 15.39
CA THR A 55 -13.44 22.23 16.59
C THR A 55 -12.00 21.73 16.64
N GLU A 56 -11.14 22.45 17.37
CA GLU A 56 -9.75 22.02 17.57
C GLU A 56 -9.64 20.65 18.27
N SER A 57 -10.59 20.33 19.14
CA SER A 57 -10.64 19.01 19.79
C SER A 57 -10.92 17.89 18.79
N GLU A 58 -11.88 18.09 17.87
CA GLU A 58 -12.18 17.12 16.81
C GLU A 58 -11.01 16.93 15.86
N LYS A 59 -10.35 18.03 15.46
CA LYS A 59 -9.15 17.97 14.62
C LYS A 59 -8.00 17.25 15.32
N SER A 60 -7.73 17.57 16.59
CA SER A 60 -6.66 16.92 17.37
C SER A 60 -6.88 15.42 17.46
N ARG A 61 -8.10 15.00 17.84
CA ARG A 61 -8.45 13.58 17.94
C ARG A 61 -8.28 12.85 16.61
N CYS A 62 -8.75 13.44 15.51
CA CYS A 62 -8.58 12.81 14.20
C CYS A 62 -7.11 12.74 13.77
N ARG A 63 -6.31 13.76 14.08
CA ARG A 63 -4.87 13.79 13.78
C ARG A 63 -4.11 12.73 14.58
N GLU A 64 -4.45 12.54 15.85
CA GLU A 64 -3.88 11.48 16.70
C GLU A 64 -4.15 10.09 16.14
N GLU A 65 -5.37 9.80 15.69
CA GLU A 65 -5.71 8.52 15.04
C GLU A 65 -4.96 8.32 13.71
N CYS A 66 -4.79 9.40 12.93
CA CYS A 66 -4.00 9.36 11.71
C CYS A 66 -2.53 9.03 12.01
N ASP A 67 -1.95 9.67 13.01
CA ASP A 67 -0.55 9.44 13.41
C ASP A 67 -0.35 8.05 13.99
N ALA A 68 -1.31 7.54 14.78
CA ALA A 68 -1.31 6.17 15.27
C ALA A 68 -1.38 5.15 14.13
N THR A 69 -2.22 5.41 13.12
CA THR A 69 -2.36 4.54 11.94
C THR A 69 -1.07 4.52 11.13
N LEU A 70 -0.45 5.69 10.85
CA LEU A 70 0.83 5.77 10.14
C LEU A 70 1.97 5.09 10.89
N LYS A 71 1.96 5.12 12.23
CA LYS A 71 2.94 4.42 13.06
C LYS A 71 2.78 2.91 13.05
N TRP A 72 1.56 2.42 12.85
CA TRP A 72 1.26 0.98 12.79
C TRP A 72 1.65 0.35 11.44
N LEU A 73 1.59 1.15 10.35
CA LEU A 73 1.98 0.76 9.00
C LEU A 73 3.48 0.45 8.85
#